data_AF-A0A9P7GG02-F1
#
_entry.id   AF-A0A9P7GG02-F1
#
_cell.length_a   1.000
_cell.length_b   1.000
_cell.length_c   1.000
_cell.angle_alpha   90.00
_cell.angle_beta   90.00
_cell.angle_gamma   90.00
#
_symmetry.space_group_name_H-M   'P 1'
#
loop_
_entity.id
_entity.type
_entity.pdbx_description
1 polymer ?
#
loop_
_entity_poly.entity_id
_entity_poly.type
_entity_poly.pdbx_seq_one_letter_code
_entity_poly.pdbx_strand_id
1 'polypeptide(L)'
;MGSGFWAEDWGHPQRSWAQEVWHKMFKVKQHPHAVGVSATGDGDYFIRLATASTIARRVEYLHEPLDKAAKTAVQDLFAEGGFGGVIALDDQGNVTTPLNSPGMYRGVIKEDGVPKTAIFADDVLD
;
A
#
# COMPACT_ATOMS: atom_id res chain seq x y z
N MET A 1 -7.36 -10.67 -10.90
CA MET A 1 -6.01 -10.04 -10.90
C MET A 1 -6.02 -8.94 -9.86
N GLY A 2 -4.90 -8.67 -9.18
CA GLY A 2 -4.83 -7.64 -8.14
C GLY A 2 -5.05 -8.09 -6.70
N SER A 3 -4.95 -9.40 -6.44
CA SER A 3 -5.07 -9.96 -5.09
C SER A 3 -3.74 -9.99 -4.34
N GLY A 4 -2.68 -10.45 -5.01
CA GLY A 4 -1.34 -10.62 -4.42
C GLY A 4 -0.42 -9.40 -4.54
N PHE A 5 -0.65 -8.55 -5.53
CA PHE A 5 0.09 -7.29 -5.68
C PHE A 5 -0.79 -6.24 -6.37
N TRP A 6 -0.49 -4.98 -6.11
CA TRP A 6 -1.11 -3.84 -6.78
C TRP A 6 -0.13 -2.65 -6.78
N ALA A 7 -0.16 -1.86 -7.84
CA ALA A 7 0.54 -0.59 -7.89
C ALA A 7 -0.28 0.36 -8.76
N GLU A 8 -0.56 1.55 -8.24
CA GLU A 8 -1.38 2.54 -8.92
C GLU A 8 -1.03 3.93 -8.40
N ASP A 9 -1.07 4.90 -9.31
CA ASP A 9 -1.03 6.32 -9.00
C ASP A 9 -2.29 7.01 -9.51
N TRP A 10 -2.74 8.02 -8.78
CA TRP A 10 -3.93 8.80 -9.10
C TRP A 10 -3.66 10.30 -8.97
N GLY A 11 -4.58 11.09 -9.53
CA GLY A 11 -4.45 12.54 -9.57
C GLY A 11 -3.77 13.06 -10.82
N HIS A 12 -3.90 12.37 -11.97
CA HIS A 12 -3.64 12.98 -13.26
C HIS A 12 -4.80 13.92 -13.63
N PRO A 13 -4.67 15.26 -13.51
CA PRO A 13 -5.73 16.15 -13.94
C PRO A 13 -5.87 16.09 -15.47
N GLN A 14 -7.09 15.86 -15.98
CA GLN A 14 -7.40 16.21 -17.36
C GLN A 14 -7.30 17.74 -17.50
N ARG A 15 -6.19 18.22 -18.05
CA ARG A 15 -5.92 19.66 -18.21
C ARG A 15 -6.27 20.13 -19.61
N SER A 16 -6.93 21.27 -19.69
CA SER A 16 -7.00 22.04 -20.93
C SER A 16 -5.63 22.61 -21.28
N TRP A 17 -5.35 22.80 -22.58
CA TRP A 17 -4.08 23.31 -23.08
C TRP A 17 -3.61 24.61 -22.38
N ALA A 18 -4.55 25.48 -21.98
CA ALA A 18 -4.25 26.72 -21.27
C ALA A 18 -3.70 26.48 -19.85
N GLN A 19 -4.24 25.49 -19.13
CA GLN A 19 -3.79 25.13 -17.78
C GLN A 19 -2.40 24.48 -17.82
N GLU A 20 -2.09 23.75 -18.88
CA GLU A 20 -0.79 23.12 -19.07
C GLU A 20 0.32 24.14 -19.31
N VAL A 21 0.05 25.16 -20.13
CA VAL A 21 0.96 26.30 -20.38
C VAL A 21 1.21 27.09 -19.10
N TRP A 22 0.15 27.39 -18.33
CA TRP A 22 0.28 28.07 -17.04
C TRP A 22 1.13 27.25 -16.05
N HIS A 23 0.88 25.96 -15.94
CA HIS A 23 1.63 25.09 -15.04
C HIS A 23 3.11 24.94 -15.43
N LYS A 24 3.41 24.91 -16.74
CA LYS A 24 4.79 24.93 -17.26
C LYS A 24 5.49 26.25 -16.93
N MET A 25 4.80 27.39 -17.00
CA MET A 25 5.36 28.69 -16.63
C MET A 25 5.61 28.82 -15.11
N PHE A 26 4.71 28.29 -14.28
CA PHE A 26 4.80 28.48 -12.82
C PHE A 26 5.40 27.30 -12.04
N LYS A 27 5.92 26.25 -12.71
CA LYS A 27 6.59 25.08 -12.10
C LYS A 27 5.91 24.55 -10.84
N VAL A 28 4.58 24.49 -10.82
CA VAL A 28 3.86 23.89 -9.69
C VAL A 28 4.22 22.39 -9.67
N LYS A 29 4.81 21.87 -8.59
CA LYS A 29 4.99 20.42 -8.43
C LYS A 29 3.69 19.84 -7.93
N GLN A 30 3.06 18.98 -8.73
CA GLN A 30 2.01 18.10 -8.23
C GLN A 30 2.67 16.85 -7.67
N HIS A 31 2.22 16.44 -6.48
CA HIS A 31 2.55 15.14 -5.91
C HIS A 31 1.42 14.20 -6.31
N PRO A 32 1.66 13.24 -7.23
CA PRO A 32 0.68 12.19 -7.48
C PRO A 32 0.53 11.37 -6.20
N HIS A 33 -0.70 11.03 -5.88
CA HIS A 33 -0.94 10.08 -4.81
C HIS A 33 -0.73 8.69 -5.37
N ALA A 34 0.06 7.86 -4.71
CA ALA A 34 0.37 6.54 -5.22
C ALA A 34 0.48 5.51 -4.11
N VAL A 35 0.24 4.25 -4.45
CA VAL A 35 0.39 3.11 -3.55
C VAL A 35 1.02 1.93 -4.26
N GLY A 36 1.94 1.26 -3.58
CA GLY A 36 2.43 -0.07 -3.94
C GLY A 36 2.09 -1.07 -2.84
N VAL A 37 1.57 -2.24 -3.21
CA VAL A 37 1.16 -3.32 -2.29
C VAL A 37 1.70 -4.65 -2.81
N SER A 38 2.24 -5.46 -1.90
CA SER A 38 2.57 -6.87 -2.13
C SER A 38 2.10 -7.71 -0.94
N ALA A 39 1.57 -8.89 -1.22
CA ALA A 39 0.92 -9.74 -0.24
C ALA A 39 1.45 -11.17 -0.27
N THR A 40 1.38 -11.84 0.86
CA THR A 40 1.78 -13.25 1.02
C THR A 40 0.86 -13.97 2.01
N GLY A 41 0.66 -15.27 1.82
CA GLY A 41 -0.18 -16.11 2.67
C GLY A 41 -1.08 -17.06 1.87
N ASP A 42 -2.25 -17.36 2.42
CA ASP A 42 -3.21 -18.29 1.84
C ASP A 42 -3.88 -17.71 0.58
N GLY A 43 -3.26 -17.96 -0.57
CA GLY A 43 -3.58 -17.31 -1.85
C GLY A 43 -5.06 -17.35 -2.25
N ASP A 44 -5.79 -18.42 -1.93
CA ASP A 44 -7.21 -18.54 -2.22
C ASP A 44 -8.05 -17.44 -1.54
N TYR A 45 -7.73 -17.08 -0.30
CA TYR A 45 -8.42 -16.01 0.43
C TYR A 45 -8.03 -14.63 -0.09
N PHE A 46 -6.75 -14.42 -0.41
CA PHE A 46 -6.31 -13.18 -1.06
C PHE A 46 -7.01 -12.97 -2.42
N ILE A 47 -7.21 -14.04 -3.19
CA ILE A 47 -7.95 -14.00 -4.46
C ILE A 47 -9.42 -13.64 -4.23
N ARG A 48 -10.09 -14.29 -3.27
CA ARG A 48 -11.50 -14.05 -2.95
C ARG A 48 -11.76 -12.61 -2.52
N LEU A 49 -10.87 -12.03 -1.70
CA LEU A 49 -11.02 -10.68 -1.16
C LEU A 49 -10.38 -9.59 -2.04
N ALA A 50 -9.68 -9.97 -3.10
CA ALA A 50 -8.90 -9.07 -3.96
C ALA A 50 -7.99 -8.11 -3.14
N THR A 51 -7.39 -8.63 -2.07
CA THR A 51 -6.81 -7.87 -0.94
C THR A 51 -5.95 -6.68 -1.37
N ALA A 52 -4.96 -6.89 -2.26
CA ALA A 52 -4.06 -5.80 -2.67
C ALA A 52 -4.79 -4.64 -3.36
N SER A 53 -5.69 -4.92 -4.32
CA SER A 53 -6.51 -3.89 -4.98
C SER A 53 -7.53 -3.25 -4.03
N THR A 54 -8.03 -4.00 -3.05
CA THR A 54 -8.95 -3.47 -2.02
C THR A 54 -8.23 -2.44 -1.15
N ILE A 55 -6.97 -2.66 -0.78
CA ILE A 55 -6.16 -1.67 -0.05
C ILE A 55 -6.05 -0.37 -0.86
N ALA A 56 -5.67 -0.46 -2.14
CA ALA A 56 -5.56 0.72 -3.00
C ALA A 56 -6.86 1.51 -3.10
N ARG A 57 -7.99 0.82 -3.32
CA ARG A 57 -9.33 1.44 -3.39
C ARG A 57 -9.76 2.11 -2.09
N ARG A 58 -9.40 1.55 -0.93
CA ARG A 58 -9.67 2.18 0.37
C ARG A 58 -8.86 3.46 0.55
N VAL A 59 -7.62 3.48 0.09
CA VAL A 59 -6.80 4.70 0.09
C VAL A 59 -7.39 5.74 -0.87
N GLU A 60 -7.70 5.35 -2.11
CA GLU A 60 -8.20 6.27 -3.15
C GLU A 60 -9.60 6.80 -2.84
N TYR A 61 -10.57 5.92 -2.63
CA TYR A 61 -11.99 6.29 -2.58
C TYR A 61 -12.52 6.56 -1.17
N LEU A 62 -11.94 5.94 -0.15
CA LEU A 62 -12.33 6.18 1.25
C LEU A 62 -11.39 7.15 1.96
N HIS A 63 -10.33 7.61 1.29
CA HIS A 63 -9.32 8.51 1.85
C HIS A 63 -8.74 8.00 3.17
N GLU A 64 -8.66 6.67 3.32
CA GLU A 64 -8.07 6.08 4.52
C GLU A 64 -6.54 6.18 4.50
N PRO A 65 -5.90 6.44 5.65
CA PRO A 65 -4.45 6.28 5.76
C PRO A 65 -4.03 4.87 5.36
N LEU A 66 -2.90 4.72 4.64
CA LEU A 66 -2.42 3.43 4.12
C LEU A 66 -2.35 2.35 5.21
N ASP A 67 -1.84 2.70 6.39
CA ASP A 67 -1.74 1.78 7.53
C ASP A 67 -3.12 1.24 7.97
N LYS A 68 -4.13 2.11 8.02
CA LYS A 68 -5.50 1.72 8.38
C LYS A 68 -6.11 0.82 7.30
N ALA A 69 -5.96 1.19 6.04
CA ALA A 69 -6.47 0.42 4.91
C ALA A 69 -5.86 -1.00 4.88
N ALA A 70 -4.54 -1.09 5.06
CA ALA A 70 -3.83 -2.37 5.06
C ALA A 70 -4.19 -3.25 6.26
N LYS A 71 -4.26 -2.68 7.48
CA LYS A 71 -4.70 -3.42 8.68
C LYS A 71 -6.11 -3.95 8.55
N THR A 72 -7.03 -3.15 8.00
CA THR A 72 -8.41 -3.59 7.80
C THR A 72 -8.47 -4.74 6.82
N ALA A 73 -7.76 -4.66 5.68
CA ALA A 73 -7.75 -5.74 4.70
C ALA A 73 -7.15 -7.06 5.25
N VAL A 74 -6.14 -6.99 6.12
CA VAL A 74 -5.58 -8.16 6.82
C VAL A 74 -6.53 -8.73 7.88
N GLN A 75 -7.30 -7.87 8.55
CA GLN A 75 -8.36 -8.30 9.47
C GLN A 75 -9.52 -8.96 8.73
N ASP A 76 -9.93 -8.43 7.58
CA ASP A 76 -10.95 -9.02 6.71
C ASP A 76 -10.50 -10.41 6.23
N LEU A 77 -9.23 -10.54 5.84
CA LEU A 77 -8.61 -11.83 5.51
C LEU A 77 -8.71 -12.83 6.68
N PHE A 78 -8.42 -12.38 7.90
CA PHE A 78 -8.50 -13.21 9.10
C PHE A 78 -9.94 -13.65 9.40
N ALA A 79 -10.90 -12.74 9.24
CA ALA A 79 -12.32 -13.02 9.48
C ALA A 79 -12.86 -14.11 8.55
N GLU A 80 -12.35 -14.19 7.32
CA GLU A 80 -12.66 -15.26 6.37
C GLU A 80 -11.88 -16.56 6.63
N GLY A 81 -10.93 -16.56 7.56
CA GLY A 81 -10.10 -17.72 7.91
C GLY A 81 -8.78 -17.84 7.15
N GLY A 82 -8.39 -16.81 6.40
CA GLY A 82 -7.10 -16.76 5.70
C GLY A 82 -5.98 -16.18 6.55
N PHE A 83 -4.78 -16.77 6.45
CA PHE A 83 -3.57 -16.27 7.09
C PHE A 83 -2.62 -15.64 6.10
N GLY A 84 -1.90 -14.60 6.54
CA GLY A 84 -0.91 -13.90 5.74
C GLY A 84 -0.56 -12.51 6.25
N GLY A 85 0.04 -11.75 5.36
CA GLY A 85 0.39 -10.35 5.59
C GLY A 85 0.61 -9.61 4.30
N VAL A 86 0.76 -8.30 4.43
CA VAL A 86 1.02 -7.40 3.30
C VAL A 86 2.16 -6.46 3.65
N ILE A 87 2.93 -6.08 2.65
CA ILE A 87 3.81 -4.91 2.69
C ILE A 87 3.22 -3.86 1.75
N ALA A 88 3.15 -2.61 2.21
CA ALA A 88 2.66 -1.52 1.39
C ALA A 88 3.43 -0.22 1.65
N LEU A 89 3.52 0.62 0.62
CA LEU A 89 4.12 1.95 0.69
C LEU A 89 3.32 2.98 -0.12
N ASP A 90 3.36 4.24 0.30
CA ASP A 90 2.76 5.36 -0.44
C ASP A 90 3.80 6.33 -1.05
N ASP A 91 3.33 7.32 -1.81
CA ASP A 91 4.15 8.38 -2.43
C ASP A 91 4.89 9.28 -1.44
N GLN A 92 4.52 9.24 -0.15
CA GLN A 92 5.16 9.98 0.93
C GLN A 92 6.24 9.16 1.65
N GLY A 93 6.44 7.90 1.26
CA GLY A 93 7.39 7.01 1.91
C GLY A 93 6.88 6.42 3.24
N ASN A 94 5.58 6.52 3.52
CA ASN A 94 4.98 5.78 4.63
C ASN A 94 4.95 4.30 4.24
N VAL A 95 5.40 3.45 5.16
CA VAL A 95 5.45 1.99 4.97
C VAL A 95 4.64 1.32 6.06
N THR A 96 3.83 0.33 5.69
CA THR A 96 3.08 -0.50 6.63
C THR A 96 3.27 -1.97 6.28
N THR A 97 3.36 -2.83 7.30
CA THR A 97 3.60 -4.26 7.13
C THR A 97 2.69 -5.13 8.02
N PRO A 98 1.35 -4.97 7.97
CA PRO A 98 0.46 -5.72 8.84
C PRO A 98 0.40 -7.20 8.45
N LEU A 99 0.26 -8.05 9.45
CA LEU A 99 0.11 -9.49 9.32
C LEU A 99 -0.88 -10.01 10.37
N ASN A 100 -1.55 -11.12 10.06
CA ASN A 100 -2.36 -11.90 11.00
C ASN A 100 -1.75 -13.30 11.26
N SER A 101 -0.68 -13.65 10.54
CA SER A 101 0.11 -14.87 10.76
C SER A 101 1.06 -14.71 11.96
N PRO A 102 1.63 -15.80 12.51
CA PRO A 102 2.64 -15.72 13.57
C PRO A 102 3.92 -14.97 13.15
N GLY A 103 4.20 -14.93 11.84
CA GLY A 103 5.34 -14.21 11.29
C GLY A 103 5.25 -14.01 9.78
N MET A 104 6.05 -13.06 9.30
CA MET A 104 6.29 -12.71 7.92
C MET A 104 7.69 -12.09 7.84
N TYR A 105 8.63 -12.77 7.17
CA TYR A 105 9.95 -12.21 6.87
C TYR A 105 9.78 -10.91 6.08
N ARG A 106 10.19 -9.79 6.67
CA ARG A 106 9.97 -8.46 6.10
C ARG A 106 11.14 -7.54 6.40
N GLY A 107 11.32 -6.54 5.55
CA GLY A 107 12.30 -5.49 5.76
C GLY A 107 11.99 -4.23 4.98
N VAL A 108 12.61 -3.13 5.39
CA VAL A 108 12.46 -1.81 4.79
C VAL A 108 13.80 -1.09 4.81
N ILE A 109 14.08 -0.35 3.73
CA ILE A 109 15.17 0.63 3.66
C ILE A 109 14.50 1.96 3.34
N LYS A 110 14.75 2.99 4.15
CA LYS A 110 14.25 4.34 3.92
C LYS A 110 15.37 5.23 3.35
N GLU A 111 15.10 6.53 3.23
CA GLU A 111 16.07 7.51 2.72
C GLU A 111 17.37 7.58 3.53
N ASP A 112 17.35 7.13 4.80
CA ASP A 112 18.54 7.02 5.66
C ASP A 112 19.50 5.89 5.23
N GLY A 113 19.07 5.00 4.33
CA GLY A 113 19.83 3.86 3.85
C GLY A 113 20.03 2.76 4.89
N VAL A 114 19.37 2.85 6.06
CA VAL A 114 19.52 1.87 7.14
C VAL A 114 18.52 0.72 6.91
N PRO A 115 18.98 -0.52 6.67
CA PRO A 115 18.09 -1.66 6.53
C PRO A 115 17.52 -2.05 7.89
N LYS A 116 16.19 -2.20 7.93
CA LYS A 116 15.46 -2.72 9.10
C LYS A 116 14.75 -4.00 8.75
N THR A 117 14.72 -4.97 9.65
CA THR A 117 14.15 -6.30 9.39
C THR A 117 13.38 -6.84 10.58
N ALA A 118 12.35 -7.63 10.32
CA ALA A 118 11.55 -8.29 11.35
C ALA A 118 10.99 -9.62 10.83
N ILE A 119 10.65 -10.55 11.73
CA ILE A 119 10.13 -11.87 11.37
C ILE A 119 8.78 -12.10 12.03
N PHE A 120 8.72 -12.04 13.35
CA PHE A 120 7.50 -12.34 14.12
C PHE A 120 6.53 -11.17 14.14
N ALA A 121 5.28 -11.44 14.53
CA ALA A 121 4.23 -10.43 14.57
C ALA A 121 4.46 -9.35 15.65
N ASP A 122 5.14 -9.72 16.73
CA ASP A 122 5.52 -8.87 17.85
C ASP A 122 6.90 -8.21 17.70
N ASP A 123 7.66 -8.58 16.66
CA ASP A 123 8.91 -7.91 16.32
C ASP A 123 8.63 -6.47 15.86
N VAL A 124 9.39 -5.54 16.42
CA VAL A 124 9.49 -4.18 15.90
C VAL A 124 10.36 -4.22 14.64
N LEU A 125 10.14 -3.32 13.68
CA LEU A 125 11.07 -3.12 12.55
C LEU A 125 12.23 -2.25 13.04
N ASP A 126 13.32 -2.90 13.43
CA ASP A 126 14.57 -2.32 13.94
C ASP A 126 15.74 -2.41 12.95
#